data_AF-A0A962ZGI1-F1
#
_entry.id   AF-A0A962ZGI1-F1
#
_cell.length_a   1.000
_cell.length_b   1.000
_cell.length_c   1.000
_cell.angle_alpha   90.00
_cell.angle_beta   90.00
_cell.angle_gamma   90.00
#
_symmetry.space_group_name_H-M   'P 1'
#
loop_
_entity.id
_entity.type
_entity.pdbx_description
1 polymer ?
#
loop_
_entity_poly.entity_id
_entity_poly.type
_entity_poly.pdbx_seq_one_letter_code
_entity_poly.pdbx_strand_id
1 'polypeptide(L)' 'DWQSQHQQRMFSALQTLDDRSRAIIERRWLKDDKATLQDLADEYGVSAERIRQLENNAMKKLRNAMA' A
#
# COMPACT_ATOMS: atom_id res chain seq x y z
N ASP A 1 18.37 3.23 18.81
CA ASP A 1 17.93 1.84 18.51
C ASP A 1 16.43 1.65 18.24
N TRP A 2 15.52 2.41 18.85
CA TRP A 2 14.08 2.25 18.59
C TRP A 2 13.66 2.64 17.14
N GLN A 3 14.30 3.67 16.57
CA GLN A 3 14.12 4.04 15.15
C GLN A 3 14.49 2.92 14.18
N SER A 4 15.57 2.19 14.47
CA SER A 4 16.07 1.10 13.62
C SER A 4 15.10 -0.08 13.60
N GLN A 5 14.55 -0.45 14.76
CA GLN A 5 13.50 -1.48 14.85
C GLN A 5 12.21 -1.07 14.14
N HIS A 6 11.81 0.20 14.24
CA HIS A 6 10.62 0.70 13.55
C HIS A 6 10.78 0.66 12.03
N GLN A 7 11.94 1.09 11.51
CA GLN A 7 12.22 1.01 10.07
C GLN A 7 12.28 -0.43 9.57
N GLN A 8 12.88 -1.34 10.34
CA GLN A 8 12.98 -2.74 9.95
C GLN A 8 11.61 -3.43 9.90
N ARG A 9 10.74 -3.17 10.89
CA ARG A 9 9.35 -3.67 10.87
C ARG A 9 8.56 -3.11 9.70
N MET A 10 8.73 -1.82 9.40
CA MET A 10 8.07 -1.19 8.25
C MET A 10 8.54 -1.80 6.92
N PHE A 11 9.85 -2.02 6.75
CA PHE A 11 10.41 -2.66 5.57
C PHE A 11 9.93 -4.11 5.41
N SER A 12 9.93 -4.89 6.49
CA SER A 12 9.40 -6.26 6.47
C SER A 12 7.91 -6.29 6.15
N ALA A 13 7.13 -5.35 6.70
CA ALA A 13 5.71 -5.22 6.40
C ALA A 13 5.48 -4.91 4.91
N LEU A 14 6.27 -4.02 4.32
CA LEU A 14 6.22 -3.70 2.88
C LEU A 14 6.59 -4.89 2.00
N GLN A 15 7.47 -5.80 2.46
CA GLN A 15 7.80 -7.04 1.74
C GLN A 15 6.65 -8.06 1.71
N THR A 16 5.70 -8.00 2.66
CA THR A 16 4.51 -8.88 2.66
C THR A 16 3.42 -8.44 1.64
N LEU A 17 3.55 -7.23 1.11
CA LEU A 17 2.68 -6.70 0.07
C LEU A 17 3.13 -7.21 -1.29
N ASP A 18 2.17 -7.61 -2.12
CA ASP A 18 2.44 -7.78 -3.55
C ASP A 18 2.77 -6.44 -4.18
N ASP A 19 3.56 -6.46 -5.26
CA ASP A 19 4.08 -5.24 -5.88
C ASP A 19 2.99 -4.27 -6.33
N ARG A 20 1.83 -4.81 -6.73
CA ARG A 20 0.66 -4.01 -7.14
C ARG A 20 0.04 -3.30 -5.94
N SER A 21 -0.17 -4.01 -4.83
CA SER A 21 -0.64 -3.42 -3.56
C SER A 21 0.32 -2.35 -3.02
N ARG A 22 1.64 -2.60 -3.10
CA ARG A 22 2.67 -1.61 -2.70
C ARG A 22 2.57 -0.34 -3.54
N ALA A 23 2.52 -0.48 -4.86
CA ALA A 23 2.41 0.66 -5.78
C ALA A 23 1.12 1.48 -5.57
N ILE A 24 -0.01 0.82 -5.27
CA ILE A 24 -1.27 1.50 -4.94
C ILE A 24 -1.12 2.33 -3.66
N ILE A 25 -0.54 1.76 -2.59
CA ILE A 25 -0.33 2.48 -1.33
C ILE A 25 0.63 3.66 -1.52
N GLU A 26 1.75 3.46 -2.22
CA GLU A 26 2.72 4.52 -2.52
C GLU A 26 2.07 5.69 -3.27
N ARG A 27 1.30 5.41 -4.33
CA ARG A 27 0.64 6.46 -5.11
C ARG A 27 -0.47 7.19 -4.38
N ARG A 28 -1.16 6.52 -3.45
CA ARG A 28 -2.27 7.14 -2.68
C ARG A 28 -1.82 7.87 -1.44
N TRP A 29 -0.72 7.45 -0.82
CA TRP A 29 -0.30 7.94 0.49
C TRP A 29 1.04 8.67 0.49
N LEU A 30 1.98 8.29 -0.39
CA LEU A 30 3.36 8.77 -0.36
C LEU A 30 3.70 9.76 -1.48
N LYS A 31 2.91 9.86 -2.54
CA LYS A 31 3.05 10.91 -3.55
C LYS A 31 2.37 12.21 -3.12
N ASP A 32 2.97 13.35 -3.49
CA ASP A 32 2.37 14.68 -3.36
C ASP A 32 1.09 14.80 -4.19
N ASP A 33 1.12 14.30 -5.43
CA ASP A 33 -0.07 14.17 -6.27
C ASP A 33 -0.71 12.79 -6.06
N LYS A 34 -1.68 12.75 -5.14
CA LYS A 34 -2.33 11.52 -4.71
C LYS A 34 -3.30 11.04 -5.78
N ALA A 35 -2.98 9.90 -6.38
CA ALA A 35 -3.87 9.26 -7.35
C ALA A 35 -5.20 8.87 -6.69
N THR A 36 -6.31 9.13 -7.36
CA THR A 36 -7.62 8.67 -6.90
C THR A 36 -7.79 7.18 -7.16
N LEU A 37 -8.82 6.57 -6.57
CA LEU A 37 -9.20 5.20 -6.89
C LEU A 37 -9.53 5.02 -8.39
N GLN A 38 -10.10 6.05 -9.00
CA GLN A 38 -10.48 6.03 -10.41
C GLN A 38 -9.24 6.11 -11.32
N ASP A 39 -8.29 6.99 -11.02
CA ASP A 39 -7.05 7.09 -11.80
C ASP A 39 -6.27 5.77 -11.81
N LEU A 40 -6.19 5.12 -10.65
CA LEU A 40 -5.55 3.81 -10.53
C LEU A 40 -6.36 2.71 -11.20
N ALA A 41 -7.69 2.79 -11.15
CA ALA A 41 -8.56 1.85 -11.84
C ALA A 41 -8.33 1.91 -13.35
N ASP A 42 -8.30 3.11 -13.91
CA ASP A 42 -8.09 3.38 -15.32
C ASP A 42 -6.67 2.98 -15.75
N GLU A 43 -5.64 3.32 -14.96
CA GLU A 43 -4.25 2.97 -15.26
C GLU A 43 -4.01 1.45 -15.25
N TYR A 44 -4.59 0.74 -14.28
CA TYR A 44 -4.40 -0.69 -14.12
C TYR A 44 -5.45 -1.54 -14.85
N GLY A 45 -6.38 -0.92 -15.58
CA GLY A 45 -7.45 -1.59 -16.32
C GLY A 45 -8.37 -2.44 -15.43
N VAL A 46 -8.65 -2.00 -14.21
CA VAL A 46 -9.52 -2.71 -13.24
C VAL A 46 -10.56 -1.75 -12.67
N SER A 47 -11.55 -2.25 -11.93
CA SER A 47 -12.53 -1.38 -11.29
C SER A 47 -11.94 -0.62 -10.10
N ALA A 48 -12.50 0.56 -9.80
CA ALA A 48 -12.16 1.33 -8.60
C ALA A 48 -12.36 0.52 -7.31
N GLU A 49 -13.41 -0.33 -7.25
CA GLU A 49 -13.62 -1.23 -6.11
C GLU A 49 -12.49 -2.27 -6.00
N ARG A 50 -11.95 -2.76 -7.13
CA ARG A 50 -10.80 -3.67 -7.09
C ARG A 50 -9.56 -2.99 -6.50
N ILE A 51 -9.30 -1.74 -6.87
CA ILE A 51 -8.22 -0.94 -6.25
C ILE A 51 -8.47 -0.75 -4.74
N ARG A 52 -9.70 -0.44 -4.35
CA ARG A 52 -10.10 -0.31 -2.93
C ARG A 52 -9.87 -1.60 -2.14
N GLN A 53 -10.19 -2.75 -2.72
CA GLN A 53 -9.92 -4.06 -2.10
C GLN A 53 -8.42 -4.33 -1.94
N LEU A 54 -7.61 -4.02 -2.96
CA LEU A 54 -6.15 -4.14 -2.89
C LEU A 54 -5.57 -3.24 -1.79
N GLU A 55 -6.02 -1.99 -1.71
CA GLU A 55 -5.63 -1.06 -0.64
C GLU A 55 -5.99 -1.60 0.75
N ASN A 56 -7.23 -2.05 0.95
CA ASN A 56 -7.67 -2.58 2.24
C ASN A 56 -6.87 -3.83 2.66
N ASN A 57 -6.61 -4.73 1.71
CA ASN A 57 -5.78 -5.91 1.96
C ASN A 57 -4.35 -5.52 2.32
N ALA A 58 -3.79 -4.53 1.62
CA ALA A 58 -2.46 -4.02 1.89
C ALA A 58 -2.38 -3.41 3.29
N MET A 59 -3.34 -2.55 3.67
CA MET A 59 -3.37 -1.97 5.01
C MET A 59 -3.56 -2.99 6.11
N LYS A 60 -4.35 -4.05 5.86
CA LYS A 60 -4.51 -5.15 6.82
C LYS A 60 -3.20 -5.90 7.03
N LYS A 61 -2.45 -6.18 5.96
CA LYS A 61 -1.13 -6.81 6.04
C LYS A 61 -0.11 -5.94 6.78
N LEU A 62 -0.09 -4.64 6.48
CA LEU A 62 0.79 -3.68 7.17
C LEU A 62 0.49 -3.62 8.67
N ARG A 63 -0.79 -3.56 9.06
CA ARG A 63 -1.21 -3.61 10.48
C ARG A 63 -0.76 -4.90 11.16
N ASN A 64 -0.94 -6.04 10.50
CA ASN A 64 -0.54 -7.34 11.06
C ASN A 64 0.98 -7.49 11.23
N ALA A 65 1.78 -6.88 10.35
CA ALA A 65 3.24 -6.94 10.42
C ALA A 65 3.85 -5.96 11.45
N MET A 66 3.07 -4.96 11.87
CA MET A 66 3.47 -4.01 12.91
C MET A 66 2.99 -4.42 14.31
N ALA A 67 1.96 -5.25 14.40
CA ALA A 67 1.47 -5.88 15.64
C ALA A 67 2.48 -6.88 16.19
#